data_AF-X1R5X9-F1
#
_entry.id   AF-X1R5X9-F1
#
_cell.length_a   1.000
_cell.length_b   1.000
_cell.length_c   1.000
_cell.angle_alpha   90.00
_cell.angle_beta   90.00
_cell.angle_gamma   90.00
#
_symmetry.space_group_name_H-M   'P 1'
#
loop_
_entity.id
_entity.type
_entity.pdbx_description
1 polymer ?
#
loop_
_entity_poly.entity_id
_entity_poly.type
_entity_poly.pdbx_seq_one_letter_code
_entity_poly.pdbx_strand_id
1 'polypeptide(L)'
;MQLGFYVNQSRCTGCYTCRVACKDWHDVPAGPASWIRVITTEKGKFPNLSLSNLFNACYHCADPICATVCPAEAISKREEDGIVIVDREKCRQTASCGIISNYKDIPFGDMQSPCTIACPAGVNAQGYIALVARGKFREALELIRQDLPLPSVCGRVCQHPCETACKRQELDEPIAIMDLKRFVTDQVLSMPEPLPITESQKVAIIGSGPAGLAAAWELAKNGYPTTIFEALPVAGGMLAVGIPDYRLPKEILLRDLDYLKALGIKIKTSSPIGTGPTLN
;
A
#
# COMPACT_ATOMS: atom_id res chain seq x y z
N MET A 1 36.91 3.42 5.38
CA MET A 1 36.55 2.60 4.20
C MET A 1 35.73 1.42 4.70
N GLN A 2 34.45 1.32 4.31
CA GLN A 2 33.57 0.23 4.73
C GLN A 2 33.75 -0.94 3.75
N LEU A 3 34.26 -2.08 4.23
CA LEU A 3 34.44 -3.28 3.42
C LEU A 3 33.12 -4.08 3.41
N GLY A 4 32.66 -4.45 2.21
CA GLY A 4 31.43 -5.22 2.03
C GLY A 4 31.73 -6.68 1.73
N PHE A 5 30.90 -7.58 2.26
CA PHE A 5 30.98 -9.01 1.95
C PHE A 5 30.22 -9.29 0.65
N TYR A 6 30.93 -9.59 -0.44
CA TYR A 6 30.31 -9.93 -1.72
C TYR A 6 30.05 -11.43 -1.84
N VAL A 7 28.81 -11.81 -2.15
CA VAL A 7 28.43 -13.20 -2.43
C VAL A 7 27.75 -13.28 -3.77
N ASN A 8 28.25 -14.17 -4.63
CA ASN A 8 27.56 -14.51 -5.86
C ASN A 8 26.34 -15.40 -5.55
N GLN A 9 25.14 -14.79 -5.56
CA GLN A 9 23.90 -15.49 -5.24
C GLN A 9 23.55 -16.61 -6.22
N SER A 10 23.93 -16.52 -7.50
CA SER A 10 23.64 -17.59 -8.48
C SER A 10 24.45 -18.87 -8.23
N ARG A 11 25.50 -18.80 -7.39
CA ARG A 11 26.34 -19.94 -7.00
C ARG A 11 26.13 -20.35 -5.54
N CYS A 12 25.17 -19.74 -4.83
CA CYS A 12 24.95 -20.02 -3.42
C CYS A 12 24.35 -21.43 -3.23
N THR A 13 25.13 -22.32 -2.61
CA THR A 13 24.70 -23.70 -2.33
C THR A 13 23.99 -23.86 -1.00
N GLY A 14 23.87 -22.79 -0.20
CA GLY A 14 23.27 -22.88 1.13
C GLY A 14 24.20 -23.44 2.21
N CYS A 15 25.52 -23.55 1.96
CA CYS A 15 26.47 -24.22 2.88
C CYS A 15 26.78 -23.48 4.19
N TYR A 16 26.27 -22.27 4.39
CA TYR A 16 26.47 -21.44 5.58
C TYR A 16 27.93 -21.02 5.90
N THR A 17 28.91 -21.32 5.05
CA THR A 17 30.32 -20.95 5.28
C THR A 17 30.52 -19.43 5.45
N CYS A 18 29.78 -18.62 4.70
CA CYS A 18 29.80 -17.17 4.85
C CYS A 18 29.39 -16.71 6.26
N ARG A 19 28.50 -17.44 6.94
CA ARG A 19 28.10 -17.15 8.33
C ARG A 19 29.24 -17.42 9.30
N VAL A 20 29.97 -18.51 9.10
CA VAL A 20 31.13 -18.90 9.93
C VAL A 20 32.27 -17.90 9.73
N ALA A 21 32.61 -17.61 8.48
CA ALA A 21 33.67 -16.64 8.16
C ALA A 21 33.39 -15.24 8.74
N CYS A 22 32.13 -14.80 8.70
CA CYS A 22 31.74 -13.53 9.31
C CYS A 22 31.91 -13.51 10.83
N LYS A 23 31.60 -14.62 11.52
CA LYS A 23 31.80 -14.72 12.96
C LYS A 23 33.27 -14.70 13.34
N ASP A 24 34.07 -15.49 12.63
CA ASP A 24 35.51 -15.59 12.81
C ASP A 24 36.18 -14.23 12.62
N TRP A 25 35.83 -13.53 11.53
CA TRP A 25 36.38 -12.19 11.23
C TRP A 25 36.05 -11.13 12.29
N HIS A 26 34.94 -11.30 13.01
CA HIS A 26 34.44 -10.32 13.98
C HIS A 26 34.50 -10.82 15.44
N ASP A 27 35.26 -11.89 15.70
CA ASP A 27 35.41 -12.50 17.03
C ASP A 27 34.06 -12.80 17.71
N VAL A 28 33.03 -13.11 16.93
CA VAL A 28 31.68 -13.39 17.43
C VAL A 28 31.64 -14.84 17.93
N PRO A 29 31.25 -15.09 19.20
CA PRO A 29 31.21 -16.44 19.76
C PRO A 29 30.36 -17.43 18.94
N ALA A 30 30.74 -18.71 19.01
CA ALA A 30 29.92 -19.79 18.50
C ALA A 30 28.55 -19.79 19.22
N GLY A 31 27.45 -19.88 18.46
CA GLY A 31 26.11 -19.71 19.00
C GLY A 31 25.03 -19.42 17.93
N PRO A 32 23.76 -19.25 18.32
CA PRO A 32 22.65 -19.07 17.38
C PRO A 32 22.62 -17.68 16.73
N ALA A 33 23.30 -16.69 17.31
CA ALA A 33 23.40 -15.35 16.73
C ALA A 33 24.12 -15.41 15.38
N SER A 34 23.49 -14.94 14.30
CA SER A 34 24.10 -14.91 12.98
C SER A 34 23.67 -13.66 12.22
N TRP A 35 24.65 -12.83 11.87
CA TRP A 35 24.47 -11.53 11.20
C TRP A 35 24.32 -11.68 9.69
N ILE A 36 24.94 -12.71 9.12
CA ILE A 36 24.71 -13.15 7.74
C ILE A 36 23.63 -14.23 7.75
N ARG A 37 22.62 -14.07 6.89
CA ARG A 37 21.56 -15.08 6.73
C ARG A 37 21.64 -15.70 5.35
N VAL A 38 21.30 -16.98 5.30
CA VAL A 38 21.16 -17.76 4.07
C VAL A 38 19.81 -18.44 4.18
N ILE A 39 18.88 -18.06 3.33
CA ILE A 39 17.48 -18.47 3.39
C ILE A 39 17.25 -19.44 2.24
N THR A 40 16.91 -20.68 2.56
CA THR A 40 16.57 -21.68 1.55
C THR A 40 15.07 -21.66 1.31
N THR A 41 14.66 -21.48 0.06
CA THR A 41 13.27 -21.53 -0.37
C THR A 41 13.10 -22.66 -1.36
N GLU A 42 12.19 -23.57 -1.04
CA GLU A 42 11.76 -24.65 -1.92
C GLU A 42 10.39 -24.30 -2.52
N LYS A 43 10.28 -24.38 -3.85
CA LYS A 43 9.03 -24.13 -4.57
C LYS A 43 8.75 -25.26 -5.55
N GLY A 44 7.49 -25.70 -5.58
CA GLY A 44 7.03 -26.74 -6.50
C GLY A 44 6.67 -28.04 -5.80
N LYS A 45 6.38 -29.08 -6.58
CA LYS A 45 6.09 -30.43 -6.10
C LYS A 45 6.94 -31.41 -6.92
N PHE A 46 7.46 -32.44 -6.27
CA PHE A 46 8.23 -33.49 -6.93
C PHE A 46 7.47 -34.02 -8.16
N PRO A 47 8.13 -34.19 -9.33
CA PRO A 47 9.57 -34.03 -9.59
C PRO A 47 10.02 -32.59 -9.91
N ASN A 48 9.10 -31.65 -10.09
CA ASN A 48 9.39 -30.26 -10.46
C ASN A 48 9.60 -29.37 -9.21
N LEU A 49 10.58 -29.74 -8.40
CA LEU A 49 11.00 -28.97 -7.22
C LEU A 49 12.15 -28.03 -7.61
N SER A 50 12.02 -26.75 -7.25
CA SER A 50 13.08 -25.76 -7.37
C SER A 50 13.56 -25.35 -5.98
N LEU A 51 14.87 -25.34 -5.78
CA LEU A 51 15.50 -24.92 -4.53
C LEU A 51 16.36 -23.69 -4.80
N SER A 52 16.17 -22.65 -4.00
CA SER A 52 16.92 -21.39 -4.12
C SER A 52 17.46 -20.98 -2.76
N ASN A 53 18.70 -20.48 -2.73
CA ASN A 53 19.35 -20.00 -1.51
C ASN A 53 19.61 -18.50 -1.62
N LEU A 54 18.93 -17.72 -0.79
CA LEU A 54 19.09 -16.28 -0.74
C LEU A 54 20.09 -15.90 0.36
N PHE A 55 21.24 -15.41 -0.04
CA PHE A 55 22.16 -14.72 0.86
C PHE A 55 21.61 -13.34 1.19
N ASN A 56 21.39 -13.08 2.48
CA ASN A 56 21.02 -11.78 3.01
C ASN A 56 22.19 -11.27 3.86
N ALA A 57 22.84 -10.22 3.37
CA ALA A 57 23.98 -9.59 4.02
C ALA A 57 23.59 -8.98 5.38
N CYS A 58 24.58 -8.72 6.22
CA CYS A 58 24.34 -8.02 7.47
C CYS A 58 23.79 -6.60 7.23
N TYR A 59 23.10 -6.09 8.24
CA TYR A 59 22.48 -4.78 8.29
C TYR A 59 23.51 -3.63 8.44
N HIS A 60 24.65 -3.67 7.76
CA HIS A 60 25.68 -2.61 7.77
C HIS A 60 25.47 -1.63 6.61
N CYS A 61 24.24 -1.23 6.32
CA CYS A 61 24.00 -0.24 5.27
C CYS A 61 24.79 1.05 5.59
N ALA A 62 25.53 1.56 4.60
CA ALA A 62 26.23 2.85 4.74
C ALA A 62 25.22 3.94 5.15
N ASP A 63 24.09 3.97 4.45
CA ASP A 63 22.91 4.77 4.77
C ASP A 63 21.66 3.87 4.84
N PRO A 64 21.12 3.57 6.03
CA PRO A 64 19.96 2.71 6.20
C PRO A 64 18.65 3.47 6.00
N ILE A 65 18.13 3.46 4.77
CA ILE A 65 16.81 4.03 4.45
C ILE A 65 15.71 3.48 5.38
N CYS A 66 15.82 2.20 5.77
CA CYS A 66 14.89 1.55 6.69
C CYS A 66 14.81 2.22 8.08
N ALA A 67 15.90 2.81 8.57
CA ALA A 67 15.91 3.57 9.83
C ALA A 67 15.09 4.87 9.68
N THR A 68 15.30 5.58 8.59
CA THR A 68 14.64 6.86 8.29
C THR A 68 13.13 6.71 8.06
N VAL A 69 12.70 5.61 7.44
CA VAL A 69 11.28 5.37 7.13
C VAL A 69 10.53 4.63 8.24
N CYS A 70 11.21 4.13 9.29
CA CYS A 70 10.56 3.36 10.35
C CYS A 70 9.53 4.22 11.09
N PRO A 71 8.23 3.89 11.04
CA PRO A 71 7.21 4.69 11.71
C PRO A 71 7.25 4.55 13.24
N ALA A 72 7.81 3.44 13.73
CA ALA A 72 7.94 3.14 15.15
C ALA A 72 9.29 3.58 15.74
N GLU A 73 10.19 4.14 14.91
CA GLU A 73 11.58 4.49 15.31
C GLU A 73 12.31 3.32 15.98
N ALA A 74 11.90 2.09 15.61
CA ALA A 74 12.45 0.86 16.15
C ALA A 74 13.75 0.48 15.45
N ILE A 75 14.08 1.10 14.33
CA ILE A 75 15.27 0.79 13.53
C ILE A 75 16.27 1.91 13.70
N SER A 76 17.48 1.59 14.15
CA SER A 76 18.56 2.56 14.35
C SER A 76 19.91 1.97 13.95
N LYS A 77 20.86 2.83 13.60
CA LYS A 77 22.25 2.43 13.35
C LYS A 77 23.05 2.67 14.61
N ARG A 78 23.64 1.61 15.16
CA ARG A 78 24.49 1.70 16.35
C ARG A 78 25.82 2.37 15.98
N GLU A 79 26.23 3.36 16.77
CA GLU A 79 27.43 4.16 16.48
C GLU A 79 28.73 3.37 16.66
N GLU A 80 28.75 2.43 17.60
CA GLU A 80 29.92 1.62 17.97
C GLU A 80 30.48 0.80 16.80
N ASP A 81 29.61 0.19 16.00
CA ASP A 81 29.99 -0.79 14.98
C ASP A 81 29.24 -0.64 13.65
N GLY A 82 28.34 0.35 13.55
CA GLY A 82 27.60 0.65 12.33
C GLY A 82 26.51 -0.37 12.00
N ILE A 83 26.13 -1.26 12.92
CA ILE A 83 25.04 -2.22 12.72
C ILE A 83 23.69 -1.51 12.77
N VAL A 84 22.84 -1.74 11.78
CA VAL A 84 21.44 -1.36 11.83
C VAL A 84 20.69 -2.43 12.62
N ILE A 85 20.26 -2.04 13.81
CA ILE A 85 19.54 -2.88 14.76
C ILE A 85 18.04 -2.55 14.70
N VAL A 86 17.23 -3.55 15.02
CA VAL A 86 15.80 -3.33 15.24
C VAL A 86 15.48 -3.65 16.69
N ASP A 87 15.12 -2.61 17.43
CA ASP A 87 14.61 -2.68 18.79
C ASP A 87 13.25 -3.38 18.78
N ARG A 88 13.22 -4.62 19.30
CA ARG A 88 12.01 -5.45 19.31
C ARG A 88 10.97 -4.96 20.31
N GLU A 89 11.38 -4.27 21.36
CA GLU A 89 10.46 -3.73 22.36
C GLU A 89 9.76 -2.48 21.83
N LYS A 90 10.49 -1.65 21.06
CA LYS A 90 9.91 -0.51 20.34
C LYS A 90 9.19 -0.91 19.05
N CYS A 91 9.49 -2.07 18.47
CA CYS A 91 8.86 -2.53 17.25
C CYS A 91 7.37 -2.82 17.48
N ARG A 92 6.52 -1.90 17.03
CA ARG A 92 5.06 -2.03 17.15
C ARG A 92 4.43 -2.99 16.13
N GLN A 93 5.24 -3.65 15.29
CA GLN A 93 4.78 -4.51 14.18
C GLN A 93 3.78 -3.81 13.23
N THR A 94 3.89 -2.48 13.12
CA THR A 94 2.89 -1.60 12.49
C THR A 94 3.01 -1.47 10.98
N ALA A 95 4.03 -2.08 10.35
CA ALA A 95 4.18 -2.13 8.90
C ALA A 95 4.97 -3.39 8.49
N SER A 96 4.60 -4.01 7.36
CA SER A 96 5.34 -5.12 6.75
C SER A 96 6.64 -4.61 6.11
N CYS A 97 7.60 -4.19 6.94
CA CYS A 97 8.87 -3.63 6.48
C CYS A 97 9.83 -4.66 5.87
N GLY A 98 9.43 -5.94 5.79
CA GLY A 98 10.27 -7.03 5.27
C GLY A 98 11.42 -7.42 6.19
N ILE A 99 11.53 -6.85 7.39
CA ILE A 99 12.63 -7.07 8.34
C ILE A 99 12.20 -7.94 9.55
N ILE A 100 10.94 -7.88 9.97
CA ILE A 100 10.39 -8.64 11.12
C ILE A 100 9.09 -9.35 10.71
N SER A 101 8.93 -10.60 11.14
CA SER A 101 7.71 -11.41 11.03
C SER A 101 6.98 -11.50 12.38
N ASN A 102 5.65 -11.69 12.34
CA ASN A 102 4.80 -11.81 13.53
C ASN A 102 4.71 -13.25 14.09
N TYR A 103 5.34 -14.24 13.44
CA TYR A 103 5.46 -15.60 13.96
C TYR A 103 6.87 -15.84 14.52
N LYS A 104 6.96 -16.43 15.72
CA LYS A 104 8.26 -16.78 16.34
C LYS A 104 9.09 -17.75 15.48
N ASP A 105 8.44 -18.54 14.62
CA ASP A 105 9.07 -19.64 13.86
C ASP A 105 9.19 -19.40 12.35
N ILE A 106 8.64 -18.30 11.81
CA ILE A 106 8.74 -17.95 10.38
C ILE A 106 9.44 -16.61 10.27
N PRO A 107 10.68 -16.49 9.77
CA PRO A 107 11.46 -15.27 9.95
C PRO A 107 11.13 -14.11 8.99
N PHE A 108 10.28 -14.31 7.96
CA PHE A 108 9.92 -13.25 7.01
C PHE A 108 8.48 -13.37 6.48
N GLY A 109 7.74 -12.25 6.58
CA GLY A 109 7.08 -11.64 5.43
C GLY A 109 5.79 -12.24 4.91
N ASP A 110 4.81 -12.53 5.76
CA ASP A 110 3.41 -12.40 5.36
C ASP A 110 2.54 -12.11 6.58
N MET A 111 2.00 -10.90 6.62
CA MET A 111 0.76 -10.57 7.31
C MET A 111 0.47 -9.10 7.03
N GLN A 112 -0.26 -8.87 5.95
CA GLN A 112 -0.97 -7.61 5.76
C GLN A 112 -1.70 -7.25 7.06
N SER A 113 -1.75 -5.97 7.39
CA SER A 113 -2.42 -5.55 8.61
C SER A 113 -3.89 -5.97 8.61
N PRO A 114 -4.49 -6.35 9.74
CA PRO A 114 -5.90 -6.74 9.76
C PRO A 114 -6.82 -5.68 9.16
N CYS A 115 -6.50 -4.39 9.34
CA CYS A 115 -7.24 -3.30 8.71
C CYS A 115 -7.05 -3.22 7.19
N THR A 116 -5.87 -3.55 6.66
CA THR A 116 -5.61 -3.68 5.22
C THR A 116 -6.31 -4.91 4.64
N ILE A 117 -6.20 -6.07 5.29
CA ILE A 117 -6.86 -7.32 4.86
C ILE A 117 -8.39 -7.14 4.83
N ALA A 118 -8.95 -6.50 5.86
CA ALA A 118 -10.38 -6.27 5.94
C ALA A 118 -10.87 -5.18 4.98
N CYS A 119 -9.98 -4.34 4.45
CA CYS A 119 -10.37 -3.32 3.48
C CYS A 119 -10.58 -3.96 2.10
N PRO A 120 -11.78 -3.86 1.50
CA PRO A 120 -12.02 -4.43 0.17
C PRO A 120 -11.13 -3.84 -0.93
N ALA A 121 -10.64 -2.61 -0.72
CA ALA A 121 -9.73 -1.93 -1.63
C ALA A 121 -8.24 -2.14 -1.28
N GLY A 122 -7.91 -2.90 -0.23
CA GLY A 122 -6.53 -3.18 0.16
C GLY A 122 -5.75 -1.95 0.64
N VAL A 123 -6.43 -0.88 1.06
CA VAL A 123 -5.79 0.41 1.38
C VAL A 123 -4.78 0.25 2.53
N ASN A 124 -3.62 0.90 2.38
CA ASN A 124 -2.61 0.99 3.43
C ASN A 124 -3.01 1.99 4.54
N ALA A 125 -3.91 1.58 5.44
CA ALA A 125 -4.37 2.38 6.56
C ALA A 125 -3.24 2.86 7.48
N GLN A 126 -2.33 1.95 7.83
CA GLN A 126 -1.22 2.23 8.74
C GLN A 126 -0.31 3.34 8.22
N GLY A 127 0.00 3.30 6.92
CA GLY A 127 0.86 4.26 6.25
C GLY A 127 0.29 5.68 6.31
N TYR A 128 -0.96 5.88 5.90
CA TYR A 128 -1.52 7.22 5.89
C TYR A 128 -1.83 7.73 7.31
N ILE A 129 -2.19 6.86 8.27
CA ILE A 129 -2.36 7.25 9.67
C ILE A 129 -1.05 7.77 10.27
N ALA A 130 0.08 7.11 9.96
CA ALA A 130 1.39 7.58 10.39
C ALA A 130 1.77 8.94 9.77
N LEU A 131 1.38 9.18 8.52
CA LEU A 131 1.57 10.48 7.86
C LEU A 131 0.69 11.56 8.49
N VAL A 132 -0.57 11.25 8.81
CA VAL A 132 -1.49 12.15 9.53
C VAL A 132 -0.94 12.52 10.90
N ALA A 133 -0.44 11.54 11.66
CA ALA A 133 0.16 11.79 12.98
C ALA A 133 1.38 12.73 12.92
N ARG A 134 2.05 12.83 11.77
CA ARG A 134 3.19 13.71 11.51
C ARG A 134 2.80 15.04 10.82
N GLY A 135 1.51 15.31 10.64
CA GLY A 135 1.02 16.51 9.95
C GLY A 135 1.21 16.50 8.43
N LYS A 136 1.60 15.36 7.84
CA LYS A 136 1.86 15.20 6.40
C LYS A 136 0.59 14.84 5.62
N PHE A 137 -0.39 15.74 5.64
CA PHE A 137 -1.73 15.46 5.11
C PHE A 137 -1.77 15.27 3.60
N ARG A 138 -0.89 15.98 2.86
CA ARG A 138 -0.85 15.85 1.39
C ARG A 138 -0.34 14.47 0.98
N GLU A 139 0.77 14.05 1.57
CA GLU A 139 1.35 12.73 1.34
C GLU A 139 0.41 11.62 1.81
N ALA A 140 -0.33 11.84 2.89
CA ALA A 140 -1.38 10.91 3.34
C ALA A 140 -2.48 10.75 2.28
N LEU A 141 -2.96 11.84 1.68
CA LEU A 141 -3.98 11.81 0.62
C LEU A 141 -3.45 11.12 -0.64
N GLU A 142 -2.21 11.43 -1.04
CA GLU A 142 -1.55 10.80 -2.19
C GLU A 142 -1.41 9.29 -1.99
N LEU A 143 -1.04 8.84 -0.79
CA LEU A 143 -0.97 7.42 -0.44
C LEU A 143 -2.35 6.74 -0.51
N ILE A 144 -3.41 7.37 0.03
CA ILE A 144 -4.77 6.83 -0.06
C ILE A 144 -5.20 6.67 -1.53
N ARG A 145 -4.88 7.65 -2.37
CA ARG A 145 -5.24 7.69 -3.80
C ARG A 145 -4.48 6.68 -4.66
N GLN A 146 -3.49 5.97 -4.12
CA GLN A 146 -2.86 4.86 -4.85
C GLN A 146 -3.81 3.68 -5.04
N ASP A 147 -4.67 3.45 -4.04
CA ASP A 147 -5.57 2.29 -3.96
C ASP A 147 -7.05 2.66 -4.14
N LEU A 148 -7.41 3.93 -3.91
CA LEU A 148 -8.80 4.36 -3.75
C LEU A 148 -9.17 5.58 -4.61
N PRO A 149 -10.07 5.44 -5.61
CA PRO A 149 -10.46 6.55 -6.50
C PRO A 149 -11.42 7.55 -5.85
N LEU A 150 -12.17 7.14 -4.82
CA LEU A 150 -13.21 7.94 -4.17
C LEU A 150 -12.96 8.13 -2.66
N PRO A 151 -11.79 8.68 -2.26
CA PRO A 151 -11.42 8.76 -0.86
C PRO A 151 -12.33 9.66 -0.04
N SER A 152 -12.85 10.75 -0.60
CA SER A 152 -13.72 11.71 0.09
C SER A 152 -15.09 11.11 0.39
N VAL A 153 -15.63 10.32 -0.54
CA VAL A 153 -16.84 9.49 -0.35
C VAL A 153 -16.59 8.42 0.71
N CYS A 154 -15.50 7.65 0.59
CA CYS A 154 -15.16 6.59 1.55
C CYS A 154 -14.76 7.11 2.94
N GLY A 155 -14.54 8.42 3.13
CA GLY A 155 -14.43 9.06 4.44
C GLY A 155 -15.79 9.31 5.12
N ARG A 156 -16.92 9.05 4.44
CA ARG A 156 -18.26 9.38 4.96
C ARG A 156 -19.24 8.21 4.98
N VAL A 157 -19.22 7.38 3.95
CA VAL A 157 -20.24 6.32 3.77
C VAL A 157 -19.69 4.90 3.92
N CYS A 158 -18.37 4.76 4.04
CA CYS A 158 -17.72 3.46 4.24
C CYS A 158 -18.29 2.76 5.49
N GLN A 159 -18.48 1.45 5.41
CA GLN A 159 -18.86 0.63 6.57
C GLN A 159 -17.64 0.22 7.43
N HIS A 160 -16.48 0.81 7.14
CA HIS A 160 -15.24 0.72 7.92
C HIS A 160 -14.92 -0.68 8.49
N PRO A 161 -14.91 -1.75 7.67
CA PRO A 161 -14.54 -3.10 8.13
C PRO A 161 -13.11 -3.16 8.68
N CYS A 162 -12.26 -2.22 8.24
CA CYS A 162 -10.92 -2.00 8.75
C CYS A 162 -10.88 -1.61 10.24
N GLU A 163 -11.91 -0.95 10.76
CA GLU A 163 -12.03 -0.58 12.18
C GLU A 163 -12.50 -1.78 13.00
N THR A 164 -13.45 -2.56 12.49
CA THR A 164 -13.89 -3.82 13.12
C THR A 164 -12.75 -4.83 13.25
N ALA A 165 -11.86 -4.89 12.25
CA ALA A 165 -10.67 -5.75 12.30
C ALA A 165 -9.48 -5.13 13.06
N CYS A 166 -9.60 -3.90 13.57
CA CYS A 166 -8.48 -3.19 14.16
C CYS A 166 -8.00 -3.87 15.45
N LYS A 167 -6.75 -4.33 15.49
CA LYS A 167 -6.13 -4.93 16.69
C LYS A 167 -6.13 -4.01 17.91
N ARG A 168 -6.23 -2.69 17.73
CA ARG A 168 -6.22 -1.74 18.84
C ARG A 168 -7.42 -1.94 19.78
N GLN A 169 -8.51 -2.51 19.29
CA GLN A 169 -9.68 -2.86 20.12
C GLN A 169 -9.36 -3.89 21.22
N GLU A 170 -8.23 -4.62 21.14
CA GLU A 170 -7.76 -5.51 22.21
C GLU A 170 -7.15 -4.75 23.39
N LEU A 171 -6.82 -3.47 23.21
CA LEU A 171 -6.26 -2.59 24.24
C LEU A 171 -7.28 -1.56 24.71
N ASP A 172 -7.86 -0.81 23.78
CA ASP A 172 -8.86 0.22 24.05
C ASP A 172 -9.91 0.26 22.92
N GLU A 173 -9.88 1.26 22.05
CA GLU A 173 -10.84 1.45 20.98
C GLU A 173 -10.17 1.32 19.59
N PRO A 174 -10.89 0.84 18.57
CA PRO A 174 -10.41 0.91 17.20
C PRO A 174 -9.96 2.32 16.82
N ILE A 175 -8.92 2.41 15.99
CA ILE A 175 -8.59 3.69 15.37
C ILE A 175 -9.77 4.11 14.49
N ALA A 176 -10.16 5.39 14.55
CA ALA A 176 -11.19 5.97 13.67
C ALA A 176 -10.64 6.19 12.24
N ILE A 177 -10.36 5.08 11.54
CA ILE A 177 -9.73 5.03 10.21
C ILE A 177 -10.55 5.80 9.17
N MET A 178 -11.88 5.68 9.21
CA MET A 178 -12.79 6.41 8.32
C MET A 178 -12.73 7.92 8.59
N ASP A 179 -12.76 8.34 9.86
CA ASP A 179 -12.73 9.76 10.21
C ASP A 179 -11.36 10.39 9.94
N LEU A 180 -10.27 9.65 10.11
CA LEU A 180 -8.95 10.13 9.69
C LEU A 180 -8.88 10.30 8.16
N LYS A 181 -9.48 9.38 7.39
CA LYS A 181 -9.61 9.54 5.93
C LYS A 181 -10.44 10.78 5.58
N ARG A 182 -11.57 10.98 6.28
CA ARG A 182 -12.41 12.17 6.13
C ARG A 182 -11.62 13.45 6.41
N PHE A 183 -10.94 13.50 7.54
CA PHE A 183 -10.12 14.63 7.96
C PHE A 183 -9.10 15.00 6.88
N VAL A 184 -8.33 14.02 6.38
CA VAL A 184 -7.33 14.25 5.32
C VAL A 184 -7.97 14.81 4.04
N THR A 185 -9.07 14.21 3.59
CA THR A 185 -9.77 14.62 2.36
C THR A 185 -10.49 15.97 2.49
N ASP A 186 -10.75 16.44 3.71
CA ASP A 186 -11.31 17.77 3.98
C ASP A 186 -10.24 18.85 4.09
N GLN A 187 -9.01 18.51 4.50
CA GLN A 187 -7.91 19.46 4.67
C GLN A 187 -7.16 19.75 3.37
N VAL A 188 -7.05 18.77 2.48
CA VAL A 188 -6.19 18.87 1.29
C VAL A 188 -7.02 18.82 0.02
N LEU A 189 -7.04 19.93 -0.71
CA LEU A 189 -7.49 19.99 -2.10
C LEU A 189 -6.27 19.90 -3.01
N SER A 190 -6.10 18.76 -3.68
CA SER A 190 -5.03 18.52 -4.64
C SER A 190 -5.61 17.97 -5.93
N MET A 191 -5.32 18.68 -7.02
CA MET A 191 -5.70 18.30 -8.37
C MET A 191 -4.47 17.72 -9.09
N PRO A 192 -4.61 16.60 -9.79
CA PRO A 192 -3.52 15.96 -10.50
C PRO A 192 -3.36 16.62 -11.87
N GLU A 193 -2.19 16.42 -12.47
CA GLU A 193 -2.05 16.60 -13.91
C GLU A 193 -2.76 15.46 -14.65
N PRO A 194 -3.24 15.70 -15.89
CA PRO A 194 -3.79 14.64 -16.72
C PRO A 194 -2.80 13.49 -16.92
N LEU A 195 -3.30 12.26 -16.86
CA LEU A 195 -2.47 11.08 -17.10
C LEU A 195 -2.10 10.99 -18.60
N PRO A 196 -0.87 10.54 -18.91
CA PRO A 196 -0.47 10.37 -20.30
C PRO A 196 -1.28 9.26 -20.97
N ILE A 197 -1.71 9.51 -22.20
CA ILE A 197 -2.34 8.49 -23.04
C ILE A 197 -1.23 7.72 -23.75
N THR A 198 -1.04 6.47 -23.37
CA THR A 198 -0.03 5.57 -23.98
C THR A 198 -0.66 4.53 -24.89
N GLU A 199 -1.97 4.30 -24.76
CA GLU A 199 -2.71 3.29 -25.51
C GLU A 199 -3.60 3.94 -26.59
N SER A 200 -3.74 3.27 -27.72
CA SER A 200 -4.54 3.77 -28.85
C SER A 200 -6.03 3.40 -28.75
N GLN A 201 -6.32 2.32 -28.03
CA GLN A 201 -7.64 1.71 -27.90
C GLN A 201 -8.49 2.56 -26.96
N LYS A 202 -9.68 2.97 -27.44
CA LYS A 202 -10.61 3.77 -26.65
C LYS A 202 -11.51 2.86 -25.83
N VAL A 203 -11.68 3.18 -24.55
CA VAL A 203 -12.54 2.40 -23.65
C VAL A 203 -13.80 3.20 -23.28
N ALA A 204 -14.95 2.59 -23.53
CA ALA A 204 -16.26 3.10 -23.11
C ALA A 204 -16.74 2.34 -21.87
N ILE A 205 -17.18 3.08 -20.85
CA ILE A 205 -17.74 2.53 -19.60
C ILE A 205 -19.18 2.97 -19.50
N ILE A 206 -20.09 2.03 -19.23
CA ILE A 206 -21.53 2.29 -19.13
C ILE A 206 -21.90 2.40 -17.65
N GLY A 207 -22.32 3.60 -17.24
CA GLY A 207 -22.70 3.94 -15.87
C GLY A 207 -21.57 4.60 -15.07
N SER A 208 -21.91 5.67 -14.36
CA SER A 208 -21.00 6.44 -13.50
C SER A 208 -21.12 6.11 -12.00
N GLY A 209 -21.64 4.92 -11.68
CA GLY A 209 -21.64 4.42 -10.30
C GLY A 209 -20.23 4.11 -9.78
N PRO A 210 -20.09 3.69 -8.50
CA PRO A 210 -18.79 3.39 -7.89
C PRO A 210 -17.92 2.44 -8.73
N ALA A 211 -18.53 1.39 -9.29
CA ALA A 211 -17.83 0.41 -10.12
C ALA A 211 -17.30 1.02 -11.42
N GLY A 212 -18.12 1.83 -12.12
CA GLY A 212 -17.71 2.48 -13.37
C GLY A 212 -16.62 3.52 -13.15
N LEU A 213 -16.70 4.29 -12.06
CA LEU A 213 -15.67 5.26 -11.67
C LEU A 213 -14.33 4.56 -11.31
N ALA A 214 -14.39 3.46 -10.57
CA ALA A 214 -13.18 2.70 -10.22
C ALA A 214 -12.53 2.05 -11.45
N ALA A 215 -13.33 1.46 -12.34
CA ALA A 215 -12.84 0.92 -13.60
C ALA A 215 -12.20 2.02 -14.47
N ALA A 216 -12.83 3.19 -14.56
CA ALA A 216 -12.33 4.30 -15.34
C ALA A 216 -10.98 4.83 -14.82
N TRP A 217 -10.88 4.93 -13.50
CA TRP A 217 -9.65 5.34 -12.82
C TRP A 217 -8.49 4.38 -13.11
N GLU A 218 -8.73 3.07 -12.98
CA GLU A 218 -7.69 2.07 -13.21
C GLU A 218 -7.29 2.01 -14.70
N LEU A 219 -8.25 2.10 -15.63
CA LEU A 219 -7.95 2.14 -17.07
C LEU A 219 -7.18 3.40 -17.46
N ALA A 220 -7.52 4.56 -16.89
CA ALA A 220 -6.78 5.81 -17.13
C ALA A 220 -5.34 5.72 -16.59
N LYS A 221 -5.11 5.11 -15.42
CA LYS A 221 -3.76 4.83 -14.89
C LYS A 221 -2.94 3.93 -15.80
N ASN A 222 -3.60 2.99 -16.48
CA ASN A 222 -2.97 2.12 -17.48
C ASN A 222 -2.86 2.78 -18.88
N GLY A 223 -3.13 4.08 -19.00
CA GLY A 223 -2.89 4.86 -20.22
C GLY A 223 -3.99 4.80 -21.29
N TYR A 224 -5.14 4.20 -20.97
CA TYR A 224 -6.27 4.10 -21.91
C TYR A 224 -7.13 5.38 -21.94
N PRO A 225 -7.41 5.94 -23.14
CA PRO A 225 -8.41 6.99 -23.29
C PRO A 225 -9.80 6.46 -22.90
N THR A 226 -10.31 6.95 -21.77
CA THR A 226 -11.53 6.41 -21.15
C THR A 226 -12.68 7.41 -21.14
N THR A 227 -13.87 6.96 -21.54
CA THR A 227 -15.11 7.74 -21.51
C THR A 227 -16.22 6.97 -20.80
N ILE A 228 -16.80 7.58 -19.76
CA ILE A 228 -17.97 7.08 -19.04
C ILE A 228 -19.23 7.67 -19.66
N PHE A 229 -20.23 6.84 -19.94
CA PHE A 229 -21.57 7.23 -20.39
C PHE A 229 -22.57 6.97 -19.27
N GLU A 230 -23.22 8.01 -18.77
CA GLU A 230 -24.19 7.97 -17.69
C GLU A 230 -25.58 8.35 -18.21
N ALA A 231 -26.60 7.56 -17.86
CA ALA A 231 -27.97 7.77 -18.30
C ALA A 231 -28.60 9.01 -17.65
N LEU A 232 -28.32 9.23 -16.36
CA LEU A 232 -28.84 10.35 -15.58
C LEU A 232 -28.14 11.68 -15.94
N PRO A 233 -28.76 12.84 -15.66
CA PRO A 233 -28.13 14.15 -15.86
C PRO A 233 -26.97 14.42 -14.90
N VAL A 234 -26.75 13.56 -13.90
CA VAL A 234 -25.72 13.69 -12.87
C VAL A 234 -24.84 12.45 -12.82
N ALA A 235 -23.55 12.64 -12.52
CA ALA A 235 -22.58 11.55 -12.37
C ALA A 235 -22.49 11.07 -10.92
N GLY A 236 -22.13 9.80 -10.71
CA GLY A 236 -21.96 9.17 -9.40
C GLY A 236 -22.91 8.01 -9.11
N GLY A 237 -23.89 7.77 -10.00
CA GLY A 237 -24.90 6.71 -9.81
C GLY A 237 -25.61 6.82 -8.46
N MET A 238 -25.73 5.71 -7.74
CA MET A 238 -26.38 5.69 -6.43
C MET A 238 -25.71 6.58 -5.37
N LEU A 239 -24.44 6.94 -5.53
CA LEU A 239 -23.80 7.91 -4.64
C LEU A 239 -24.44 9.30 -4.77
N ALA A 240 -24.86 9.67 -5.98
CA ALA A 240 -25.43 10.99 -6.28
C ALA A 240 -26.94 11.06 -6.03
N VAL A 241 -27.67 9.96 -6.28
CA VAL A 241 -29.14 9.97 -6.25
C VAL A 241 -29.76 9.14 -5.13
N GLY A 242 -29.00 8.23 -4.52
CA GLY A 242 -29.51 7.31 -3.50
C GLY A 242 -29.13 7.69 -2.07
N ILE A 243 -27.92 8.21 -1.86
CA ILE A 243 -27.43 8.56 -0.52
C ILE A 243 -27.91 9.97 -0.15
N PRO A 244 -28.60 10.16 0.99
CA PRO A 244 -29.05 11.49 1.42
C PRO A 244 -27.91 12.48 1.67
N ASP A 245 -28.16 13.77 1.40
CA ASP A 245 -27.17 14.85 1.50
C ASP A 245 -26.55 14.99 2.90
N TYR A 246 -27.30 14.69 3.97
CA TYR A 246 -26.75 14.73 5.35
C TYR A 246 -25.71 13.63 5.62
N ARG A 247 -25.72 12.54 4.84
CA ARG A 247 -24.77 11.42 4.96
C ARG A 247 -23.63 11.56 3.95
N LEU A 248 -23.94 12.00 2.72
CA LEU A 248 -22.96 12.29 1.68
C LEU A 248 -23.33 13.60 0.97
N PRO A 249 -22.76 14.74 1.38
CA PRO A 249 -23.01 16.00 0.69
C PRO A 249 -22.52 15.92 -0.76
N LYS A 250 -23.32 16.43 -1.70
CA LYS A 250 -23.03 16.37 -3.15
C LYS A 250 -21.68 16.99 -3.52
N GLU A 251 -21.34 18.08 -2.86
CA GLU A 251 -20.05 18.77 -3.01
C GLU A 251 -18.84 17.89 -2.67
N ILE A 252 -19.00 16.90 -1.78
CA ILE A 252 -17.94 15.94 -1.47
C ILE A 252 -17.79 14.90 -2.57
N LEU A 253 -18.90 14.41 -3.11
CA LEU A 253 -18.87 13.54 -4.28
C LEU A 253 -18.23 14.26 -5.47
N LEU A 254 -18.56 15.55 -5.67
CA LEU A 254 -17.99 16.36 -6.74
C LEU A 254 -16.47 16.49 -6.62
N ARG A 255 -15.89 16.60 -5.42
CA ARG A 255 -14.41 16.62 -5.24
C ARG A 255 -13.73 15.39 -5.84
N ASP A 256 -14.26 14.20 -5.57
CA ASP A 256 -13.69 12.97 -6.11
C ASP A 256 -13.95 12.86 -7.63
N LEU A 257 -15.13 13.26 -8.10
CA LEU A 257 -15.43 13.29 -9.54
C LEU A 257 -14.54 14.26 -10.32
N ASP A 258 -14.27 15.44 -9.76
CA ASP A 258 -13.44 16.45 -10.40
C ASP A 258 -11.97 16.01 -10.43
N TYR A 259 -11.49 15.35 -9.37
CA TYR A 259 -10.19 14.68 -9.37
C TYR A 259 -10.07 13.69 -10.54
N LEU A 260 -11.08 12.83 -10.72
CA LEU A 260 -11.10 11.85 -11.81
C LEU A 260 -11.13 12.52 -13.20
N LYS A 261 -11.92 13.60 -13.36
CA LYS A 261 -11.93 14.38 -14.61
C LYS A 261 -10.57 15.00 -14.90
N ALA A 262 -9.88 15.52 -13.89
CA ALA A 262 -8.56 16.13 -14.03
C ALA A 262 -7.48 15.12 -14.43
N LEU A 263 -7.62 13.84 -14.06
CA LEU A 263 -6.78 12.77 -14.61
C LEU A 263 -7.00 12.54 -16.12
N GLY A 264 -8.00 13.16 -16.74
CA GLY A 264 -8.32 13.04 -18.17
C GLY A 264 -9.53 12.14 -18.47
N ILE A 265 -10.22 11.63 -17.45
CA ILE A 265 -11.41 10.78 -17.62
C ILE A 265 -12.59 11.62 -18.09
N LYS A 266 -13.21 11.24 -19.22
CA LYS A 266 -14.38 11.94 -19.75
C LYS A 266 -15.65 11.33 -19.19
N ILE A 267 -16.58 12.15 -18.73
CA ILE A 267 -17.90 11.70 -18.25
C ILE A 267 -18.98 12.42 -19.05
N LYS A 268 -19.81 11.66 -19.75
CA LYS A 268 -20.96 12.14 -20.52
C LYS A 268 -22.24 11.72 -19.82
N THR A 269 -22.94 12.66 -19.20
CA THR A 269 -24.26 12.47 -18.60
C THR A 269 -25.36 12.50 -19.68
N SER A 270 -26.60 12.21 -19.28
CA SER A 270 -27.78 12.20 -20.18
C SER A 270 -27.58 11.35 -21.44
N SER A 271 -26.84 10.25 -21.32
CA SER A 271 -26.42 9.37 -22.42
C SER A 271 -26.87 7.92 -22.18
N PRO A 272 -28.19 7.63 -22.17
CA PRO A 272 -28.69 6.27 -21.98
C PRO A 272 -28.28 5.35 -23.14
N ILE A 273 -27.73 4.19 -22.79
CA ILE A 273 -27.41 3.13 -23.76
C ILE A 273 -28.67 2.30 -24.01
N GLY A 274 -28.97 2.00 -25.27
CA GLY A 274 -30.16 1.24 -25.69
C GLY A 274 -31.26 2.08 -26.36
N THR A 275 -31.42 3.36 -25.99
CA THR A 275 -32.25 4.32 -26.75
C THR A 275 -31.42 5.22 -27.67
N GLY A 276 -30.10 5.21 -27.53
CA GLY A 276 -29.14 5.95 -28.34
C GLY A 276 -27.99 5.06 -28.84
N PRO A 277 -26.75 5.16 -28.30
CA PRO A 277 -25.63 4.32 -28.72
C PRO A 277 -25.90 2.81 -28.50
N THR A 278 -25.48 1.97 -29.45
CA THR A 278 -25.59 0.50 -29.41
C THR A 278 -24.22 -0.17 -29.26
N LEU A 279 -24.18 -1.43 -28.80
CA LEU A 279 -22.95 -2.19 -28.51
C LEU A 279 -22.26 -2.83 -29.74
N ASN A 280 -22.73 -2.55 -30.96
CA ASN A 280 -22.26 -3.17 -32.21
C ASN A 280 -21.39 -2.22 -33.03
#